data_AF-A0A524MCK5-F1
#
_entry.id   AF-A0A524MCK5-F1
#
_cell.length_a   1.000
_cell.length_b   1.000
_cell.length_c   1.000
_cell.angle_alpha   90.00
_cell.angle_beta   90.00
_cell.angle_gamma   90.00
#
_symmetry.space_group_name_H-M   'P 1'
#
loop_
_entity.id
_entity.type
_entity.pdbx_description
1 polymer ?
#
loop_
_entity_poly.entity_id
_entity_poly.type
_entity_poly.pdbx_seq_one_letter_code
_entity_poly.pdbx_strand_id
1 'polypeptide(L)'
;MKKALVLILVMALASVSVVAGPAQDILGNLADSAKSERVVLGLTTVGIGAVIGVGGYFLMDDIGLGTYAAIAGGLVALPGLITLVIPSEAEIACSRACDSEVDSAMALEKMATNARLTRYVSGIVNIAAGTASLLFPYSYVTQYDYVYSAIMSFGMAAIDLFFPSQEERAYESYKLLAAPAG
;
A
#
# COMPACT_ATOMS: atom_id res chain seq x y z
N MET A 1 -41.98 -5.61 38.01
CA MET A 1 -41.27 -4.67 37.10
C MET A 1 -39.75 -4.69 37.26
N LYS A 2 -39.16 -4.65 38.48
CA LYS A 2 -37.69 -4.68 38.67
C LYS A 2 -36.95 -5.89 38.06
N LYS A 3 -37.57 -7.08 38.04
CA LYS A 3 -36.96 -8.30 37.46
C LYS A 3 -36.86 -8.27 35.93
N ALA A 4 -37.77 -7.56 35.24
CA ALA A 4 -37.73 -7.43 33.78
C ALA A 4 -36.59 -6.50 33.31
N LEU A 5 -36.28 -5.48 34.10
CA LEU A 5 -35.23 -4.49 33.79
C LEU A 5 -33.82 -5.08 33.94
N VAL A 6 -33.62 -5.99 34.91
CA VAL A 6 -32.37 -6.75 35.07
C VAL A 6 -32.18 -7.75 33.92
N LEU A 7 -33.24 -8.39 33.43
CA LEU A 7 -33.16 -9.34 32.31
C LEU A 7 -32.78 -8.64 30.99
N ILE A 8 -33.33 -7.44 30.75
CA ILE A 8 -32.98 -6.60 29.58
C ILE A 8 -31.53 -6.11 29.67
N LEU A 9 -31.06 -5.72 30.86
CA LEU A 9 -29.67 -5.30 31.06
C LEU A 9 -28.68 -6.46 30.85
N VAL A 10 -29.01 -7.67 31.31
CA VAL A 10 -28.17 -8.87 31.11
C VAL A 10 -28.18 -9.33 29.65
N MET A 11 -29.30 -9.21 28.93
CA MET A 11 -29.34 -9.47 27.48
C MET A 11 -28.62 -8.39 26.65
N ALA A 12 -28.60 -7.13 27.11
CA ALA A 12 -27.82 -6.06 26.49
C ALA A 12 -26.31 -6.14 26.78
N LEU A 13 -25.90 -6.85 27.84
CA LEU A 13 -24.51 -7.15 28.15
C LEU A 13 -24.03 -8.47 27.52
N ALA A 14 -24.96 -9.36 27.15
CA ALA A 14 -24.68 -10.61 26.46
C ALA A 14 -24.70 -10.47 24.93
N SER A 15 -24.89 -9.27 24.38
CA SER A 15 -24.66 -8.98 22.97
C SER A 15 -23.15 -8.98 22.67
N VAL A 16 -22.64 -10.21 22.59
CA VAL A 16 -21.58 -10.67 21.71
C VAL A 16 -20.29 -9.86 21.77
N SER A 17 -19.46 -10.16 22.77
CA SER A 17 -18.02 -10.18 22.55
C SER A 17 -17.72 -11.34 21.58
N VAL A 18 -17.97 -11.15 20.28
CA VAL A 18 -17.40 -12.01 19.24
C VAL A 18 -15.90 -11.82 19.40
N VAL A 19 -15.23 -12.82 19.97
CA VAL A 19 -13.76 -12.85 19.94
C VAL A 19 -13.42 -12.88 18.45
N ALA A 20 -12.80 -11.81 17.97
CA ALA A 20 -12.38 -11.72 16.58
C ALA A 20 -11.54 -12.96 16.24
N GLY A 21 -11.83 -13.59 15.12
CA GLY A 21 -11.06 -14.71 14.63
C GLY A 21 -9.70 -14.25 14.06
N PRO A 22 -8.78 -15.20 13.84
CA PRO A 22 -7.43 -14.88 13.37
C PRO A 22 -7.42 -14.16 12.01
N ALA A 23 -8.36 -14.44 11.10
CA ALA A 23 -8.45 -13.72 9.83
C ALA A 23 -8.89 -12.26 10.03
N GLN A 24 -9.83 -12.00 10.94
CA GLN A 24 -10.28 -10.64 11.28
C GLN A 24 -9.13 -9.80 11.85
N ASP A 25 -8.36 -10.37 12.79
CA ASP A 25 -7.22 -9.68 13.40
C ASP A 25 -6.12 -9.37 12.37
N ILE A 26 -5.79 -10.33 11.49
CA ILE A 26 -4.76 -10.14 10.47
C ILE A 26 -5.19 -9.11 9.44
N LEU A 27 -6.45 -9.19 8.96
CA LEU A 27 -6.98 -8.24 7.98
C LEU A 27 -7.10 -6.83 8.58
N GLY A 28 -7.51 -6.73 9.84
CA GLY A 28 -7.55 -5.46 10.58
C GLY A 28 -6.17 -4.83 10.71
N ASN A 29 -5.16 -5.61 11.15
CA ASN A 29 -3.77 -5.15 11.24
C ASN A 29 -3.21 -4.73 9.88
N LEU A 30 -3.53 -5.47 8.82
CA LEU A 30 -3.11 -5.13 7.45
C LEU A 30 -3.75 -3.82 7.00
N ALA A 31 -5.03 -3.60 7.28
CA ALA A 31 -5.74 -2.36 6.97
C ALA A 31 -5.18 -1.16 7.75
N ASP A 32 -4.91 -1.31 9.04
CA ASP A 32 -4.33 -0.25 9.88
C ASP A 32 -2.89 0.08 9.46
N SER A 33 -2.08 -0.93 9.13
CA SER A 33 -0.74 -0.75 8.60
C SER A 33 -0.78 0.00 7.26
N ALA A 34 -1.62 -0.42 6.32
CA ALA A 34 -1.77 0.21 5.01
C ALA A 34 -2.27 1.65 5.12
N LYS A 35 -3.20 1.92 6.05
CA LYS A 35 -3.67 3.27 6.36
C LYS A 35 -2.56 4.15 6.91
N SER A 36 -1.77 3.64 7.86
CA SER A 36 -0.64 4.38 8.42
C SER A 36 0.40 4.70 7.35
N GLU A 37 0.77 3.72 6.53
CA GLU A 37 1.71 3.91 5.42
C GLU A 37 1.19 4.95 4.42
N ARG A 38 -0.08 4.86 4.03
CA ARG A 38 -0.76 5.82 3.16
C ARG A 38 -0.71 7.25 3.71
N VAL A 39 -0.99 7.43 5.00
CA VAL A 39 -0.95 8.74 5.65
C VAL A 39 0.48 9.28 5.70
N VAL A 40 1.46 8.45 6.09
CA VAL A 40 2.87 8.86 6.19
C VAL A 40 3.43 9.21 4.81
N LEU A 41 3.26 8.36 3.80
CA LEU A 41 3.73 8.61 2.44
C LEU A 41 3.05 9.85 1.85
N GLY A 42 1.74 9.96 2.03
CA GLY A 42 0.95 11.08 1.54
C GLY A 42 1.41 12.41 2.13
N LEU A 43 1.54 12.48 3.46
CA LEU A 43 2.02 13.68 4.16
C LEU A 43 3.47 14.02 3.81
N THR A 44 4.34 13.01 3.68
CA THR A 44 5.74 13.21 3.33
C THR A 44 5.86 13.82 1.93
N THR A 45 5.13 13.26 0.96
CA THR A 45 5.13 13.74 -0.43
C THR A 45 4.56 15.15 -0.54
N VAL A 46 3.45 15.43 0.16
CA VAL A 46 2.86 16.78 0.25
C VAL A 46 3.83 17.76 0.90
N GLY A 47 4.51 17.35 1.98
CA GLY A 47 5.50 18.16 2.68
C GLY A 47 6.69 18.53 1.78
N ILE A 48 7.24 17.57 1.05
CA ILE A 48 8.31 17.82 0.07
C ILE A 48 7.82 18.79 -1.01
N GLY A 49 6.64 18.55 -1.58
CA GLY A 49 6.05 19.44 -2.58
C GLY A 49 5.81 20.86 -2.06
N ALA A 50 5.39 21.01 -0.80
CA ALA A 50 5.21 22.31 -0.16
C ALA A 50 6.56 23.02 0.08
N VAL A 51 7.61 22.30 0.48
CA VAL A 51 8.96 22.87 0.63
C VAL A 51 9.50 23.36 -0.71
N ILE A 52 9.36 22.55 -1.77
CA ILE A 52 9.77 22.95 -3.12
C ILE A 52 8.94 24.14 -3.61
N GLY A 53 7.62 24.08 -3.41
CA GLY A 53 6.68 25.08 -3.91
C GLY A 53 6.79 26.41 -3.18
N VAL A 54 6.49 26.42 -1.88
CA VAL A 54 6.48 27.63 -1.07
C VAL A 54 7.90 28.12 -0.81
N GLY A 55 8.82 27.22 -0.43
CA GLY A 55 10.21 27.57 -0.19
C GLY A 55 10.90 28.05 -1.46
N GLY A 56 10.72 27.34 -2.57
CA GLY A 56 11.26 27.75 -3.87
C GLY A 56 10.62 29.03 -4.41
N TYR A 57 9.32 29.27 -4.16
CA TYR A 57 8.67 30.53 -4.55
C TYR A 57 9.38 31.73 -3.92
N PHE A 58 9.58 31.72 -2.60
CA PHE A 58 10.24 32.84 -1.90
C PHE A 58 11.74 32.95 -2.23
N LEU A 59 12.44 31.83 -2.44
CA LEU A 59 13.88 31.85 -2.74
C LEU A 59 14.19 32.25 -4.19
N MET A 60 13.24 32.08 -5.11
CA MET A 60 13.44 32.32 -6.55
C MET A 60 12.59 33.49 -7.10
N ASP A 61 11.87 34.21 -6.24
CA ASP A 61 11.05 35.35 -6.66
C ASP A 61 11.91 36.49 -7.23
N ASP A 62 13.06 36.75 -6.62
CA ASP A 62 14.02 37.79 -7.02
C ASP A 62 14.54 37.62 -8.47
N ILE A 63 14.52 36.39 -8.98
CA ILE A 63 14.94 36.04 -10.35
C ILE A 63 13.74 35.75 -11.28
N GLY A 64 12.51 36.03 -10.84
CA GLY A 64 11.29 35.86 -11.60
C GLY A 64 10.88 34.39 -11.83
N LEU A 65 11.49 33.45 -11.12
CA LEU A 65 11.21 32.01 -11.24
C LEU A 65 10.31 31.46 -10.13
N GLY A 66 9.87 32.30 -9.19
CA GLY A 66 9.05 31.87 -8.05
C GLY A 66 7.80 31.08 -8.48
N THR A 67 7.09 31.54 -9.51
CA THR A 67 5.90 30.86 -10.03
C THR A 67 6.21 29.46 -10.59
N TYR A 68 7.38 29.25 -11.19
CA TYR A 68 7.79 27.93 -11.69
C TYR A 68 8.08 26.97 -10.53
N ALA A 69 8.71 27.46 -9.45
CA ALA A 69 8.93 26.67 -8.25
C ALA A 69 7.60 26.26 -7.60
N ALA A 70 6.62 27.16 -7.52
CA ALA A 70 5.28 26.85 -7.02
C ALA A 70 4.59 25.75 -7.84
N ILE A 71 4.65 25.82 -9.18
CA ILE A 71 4.10 24.80 -10.07
C ILE A 71 4.81 23.46 -9.89
N ALA A 72 6.15 23.46 -9.85
CA ALA A 72 6.94 22.25 -9.63
C ALA A 72 6.61 21.60 -8.28
N GLY A 73 6.51 22.39 -7.21
CA GLY A 73 6.10 21.93 -5.89
C GLY A 73 4.67 21.35 -5.88
N GLY A 74 3.74 21.99 -6.59
CA GLY A 74 2.39 21.49 -6.77
C GLY A 74 2.34 20.13 -7.48
N LEU A 75 3.13 19.94 -8.54
CA LEU A 75 3.24 18.67 -9.24
C LEU A 75 3.85 17.57 -8.35
N VAL A 76 4.81 17.90 -7.50
CA VAL A 76 5.39 16.96 -6.54
C VAL A 76 4.41 16.61 -5.41
N ALA A 77 3.61 17.58 -4.93
CA ALA A 77 2.62 17.34 -3.88
C ALA A 77 1.41 16.51 -4.35
N LEU A 78 1.06 16.60 -5.63
CA LEU A 78 -0.17 16.04 -6.19
C LEU A 78 -0.32 14.52 -6.00
N PRO A 79 0.70 13.67 -6.27
CA PRO A 79 0.63 12.25 -5.95
C PRO A 79 0.33 11.99 -4.47
N GLY A 80 0.94 12.76 -3.56
CA GLY A 80 0.70 12.64 -2.12
C GLY A 80 -0.73 12.94 -1.71
N LEU A 81 -1.34 13.99 -2.30
CA LEU A 81 -2.75 14.32 -2.09
C LEU A 81 -3.66 13.19 -2.59
N ILE A 82 -3.37 12.62 -3.75
CA ILE A 82 -4.13 11.49 -4.30
C ILE A 82 -4.04 10.28 -3.37
N THR A 83 -2.84 9.95 -2.90
CA THR A 83 -2.61 8.85 -1.95
C THR A 83 -3.38 9.06 -0.64
N LEU A 84 -3.48 10.28 -0.12
CA LEU A 84 -4.26 10.57 1.10
C LEU A 84 -5.77 10.40 0.94
N VAL A 85 -6.30 10.48 -0.27
CA VAL A 85 -7.74 10.40 -0.53
C VAL A 85 -8.17 8.98 -0.87
N ILE A 86 -7.36 8.23 -1.61
CA ILE A 86 -7.73 6.90 -2.10
C ILE A 86 -7.40 5.85 -1.03
N PRO A 87 -8.39 5.20 -0.40
CA PRO A 87 -8.12 4.13 0.55
C PRO A 87 -7.47 2.93 -0.14
N SER A 88 -6.61 2.24 0.61
CA SER A 88 -5.95 1.01 0.15
C SER A 88 -6.95 -0.14 -0.05
N GLU A 89 -6.55 -1.16 -0.82
CA GLU A 89 -7.36 -2.37 -0.98
C GLU A 89 -7.62 -3.08 0.35
N ALA A 90 -6.65 -3.04 1.28
CA ALA A 90 -6.78 -3.59 2.63
C ALA A 90 -7.85 -2.84 3.45
N GLU A 91 -7.85 -1.50 3.42
CA GLU A 91 -8.87 -0.68 4.09
C GLU A 91 -10.28 -0.97 3.53
N ILE A 92 -10.40 -1.08 2.21
CA ILE A 92 -11.67 -1.40 1.54
C ILE A 92 -12.11 -2.82 1.91
N ALA A 93 -11.21 -3.80 1.88
CA ALA A 93 -11.49 -5.19 2.23
C ALA A 93 -11.96 -5.31 3.68
N CYS A 94 -11.25 -4.69 4.63
CA CYS A 94 -11.64 -4.74 6.04
C CYS A 94 -12.99 -4.06 6.28
N SER A 95 -13.25 -2.90 5.66
CA SER A 95 -14.55 -2.21 5.80
C SER A 95 -15.76 -3.03 5.33
N ARG A 96 -15.54 -4.10 4.55
CA ARG A 96 -16.59 -4.98 4.02
C ARG A 96 -16.64 -6.34 4.70
N ALA A 97 -15.52 -6.83 5.22
CA ALA A 97 -15.36 -8.22 5.62
C ALA A 97 -14.92 -8.43 7.08
N CYS A 98 -14.42 -7.39 7.77
CA CYS A 98 -13.89 -7.52 9.13
C CYS A 98 -14.93 -7.91 10.20
N ASP A 99 -16.22 -7.93 9.88
CA ASP A 99 -17.28 -8.38 10.80
C ASP A 99 -17.45 -9.91 10.82
N SER A 100 -16.82 -10.64 9.89
CA SER A 100 -16.97 -12.08 9.71
C SER A 100 -15.62 -12.75 9.43
N GLU A 101 -15.31 -13.82 10.16
CA GLU A 101 -14.07 -14.59 9.98
C GLU A 101 -13.98 -15.22 8.59
N VAL A 102 -15.08 -15.77 8.09
CA VAL A 102 -15.12 -16.42 6.76
C VAL A 102 -14.91 -15.39 5.65
N ASP A 103 -15.56 -14.23 5.77
CA ASP A 103 -15.42 -13.17 4.76
C ASP A 103 -14.02 -12.54 4.82
N SER A 104 -13.45 -12.38 6.02
CA SER A 104 -12.09 -11.90 6.22
C SER A 104 -11.05 -12.85 5.61
N ALA A 105 -11.23 -14.16 5.80
CA ALA A 105 -10.36 -15.18 5.21
C ALA A 105 -10.42 -15.16 3.67
N MET A 106 -11.62 -15.06 3.11
CA MET A 106 -11.82 -14.96 1.66
C MET A 106 -11.23 -13.67 1.08
N ALA A 107 -11.36 -12.55 1.80
CA ALA A 107 -10.75 -11.27 1.42
C ALA A 107 -9.22 -11.35 1.42
N LEU A 108 -8.60 -11.93 2.45
CA LEU A 108 -7.16 -12.15 2.53
C LEU A 108 -6.64 -13.03 1.40
N GLU A 109 -7.33 -14.14 1.09
CA GLU A 109 -6.95 -15.01 -0.02
C GLU A 109 -7.01 -14.28 -1.37
N LYS A 110 -8.07 -13.51 -1.60
CA LYS A 110 -8.23 -12.73 -2.82
C LYS A 110 -7.13 -11.68 -2.95
N MET A 111 -6.83 -10.95 -1.87
CA MET A 111 -5.76 -9.96 -1.85
C MET A 111 -4.39 -10.59 -2.10
N ALA A 112 -4.07 -11.71 -1.45
CA ALA A 112 -2.83 -12.44 -1.68
C ALA A 112 -2.70 -12.91 -3.13
N THR A 113 -3.80 -13.42 -3.73
CA THR A 113 -3.82 -13.85 -5.12
C THR A 113 -3.59 -12.69 -6.08
N ASN A 114 -4.27 -11.57 -5.87
CA ASN A 114 -4.09 -10.35 -6.68
C ASN A 114 -2.67 -9.80 -6.54
N ALA A 115 -2.14 -9.71 -5.33
CA ALA A 115 -0.79 -9.22 -5.08
C ALA A 115 0.26 -10.10 -5.77
N ARG A 116 0.08 -11.43 -5.72
CA ARG A 116 0.94 -12.37 -6.44
C ARG A 116 0.91 -12.17 -7.96
N LEU A 117 -0.28 -11.97 -8.53
CA LEU A 117 -0.43 -11.71 -9.96
C LEU A 117 0.26 -10.39 -10.35
N THR A 118 0.00 -9.31 -9.62
CA THR A 118 0.63 -8.00 -9.84
C THR A 118 2.15 -8.11 -9.79
N ARG A 119 2.66 -8.84 -8.80
CA ARG A 119 4.09 -9.11 -8.61
C ARG A 119 4.71 -9.86 -9.78
N TYR A 120 4.07 -10.92 -10.28
CA TYR A 120 4.55 -11.62 -11.48
C TYR A 120 4.51 -10.77 -12.73
N VAL A 121 3.43 -10.02 -12.95
CA VAL A 121 3.29 -9.12 -14.10
C VAL A 121 4.36 -8.04 -14.06
N SER A 122 4.56 -7.39 -12.91
CA SER A 122 5.61 -6.40 -12.71
C SER A 122 7.00 -6.99 -12.96
N GLY A 123 7.29 -8.16 -12.38
CA GLY A 123 8.54 -8.87 -12.60
C GLY A 123 8.82 -9.18 -14.07
N ILE A 124 7.83 -9.68 -14.81
CA ILE A 124 7.95 -9.96 -16.25
C ILE A 124 8.18 -8.68 -17.05
N VAL A 125 7.43 -7.61 -16.75
CA VAL A 125 7.58 -6.31 -17.41
C VAL A 125 8.98 -5.75 -17.17
N ASN A 126 9.50 -5.85 -15.95
CA ASN A 126 10.84 -5.40 -15.59
C ASN A 126 11.94 -6.24 -16.29
N ILE A 127 11.77 -7.56 -16.44
CA ILE A 127 12.66 -8.40 -17.26
C ILE A 127 12.64 -7.95 -18.72
N ALA A 128 11.45 -7.70 -19.27
CA ALA A 128 11.30 -7.25 -20.65
C ALA A 128 11.94 -5.88 -20.86
N ALA A 129 11.76 -4.94 -19.93
CA ALA A 129 12.38 -3.61 -19.97
C ALA A 129 13.91 -3.68 -19.87
N GLY A 130 14.45 -4.55 -19.00
CA GLY A 130 15.89 -4.77 -18.88
C GLY A 130 16.48 -5.37 -20.16
N THR A 131 15.80 -6.38 -20.72
CA THR A 131 16.19 -7.00 -21.99
C THR A 131 16.13 -6.01 -23.15
N ALA A 132 15.06 -5.23 -23.25
CA ALA A 132 14.91 -4.19 -24.27
C ALA A 132 16.01 -3.13 -24.18
N SER A 133 16.37 -2.71 -22.95
CA SER A 133 17.47 -1.75 -22.74
C SER A 133 18.81 -2.29 -23.28
N LEU A 134 19.07 -3.60 -23.17
CA LEU A 134 20.28 -4.21 -23.74
C LEU A 134 20.21 -4.40 -25.26
N LEU A 135 19.03 -4.68 -25.82
CA LEU A 135 18.84 -4.88 -27.27
C LEU A 135 18.81 -3.57 -28.06
N PHE A 136 18.33 -2.49 -27.45
CA PHE A 136 18.18 -1.17 -28.05
C PHE A 136 18.96 -0.13 -27.24
N PRO A 137 20.30 -0.09 -27.38
CA PRO A 137 21.13 0.80 -26.57
C PRO A 137 20.85 2.27 -26.87
N TYR A 138 20.81 3.07 -25.81
CA TYR A 138 20.63 4.51 -25.85
C TYR A 138 21.64 5.20 -24.92
N SER A 139 21.86 6.49 -25.15
CA SER A 139 22.75 7.32 -24.35
C SER A 139 22.15 8.72 -24.26
N TYR A 140 21.56 9.05 -23.11
CA TYR A 140 20.98 10.37 -22.85
C TYR A 140 21.96 11.27 -22.11
N VAL A 141 22.63 10.71 -21.09
CA VAL A 141 23.59 11.38 -20.21
C VAL A 141 24.96 10.71 -20.30
N THR A 142 25.02 9.38 -20.25
CA THR A 142 26.27 8.61 -20.34
C THR A 142 26.21 7.53 -21.41
N GLN A 143 27.38 7.05 -21.81
CA GLN A 143 27.52 5.94 -22.75
C GLN A 143 26.99 4.60 -22.19
N TYR A 144 26.73 4.53 -20.88
CA TYR A 144 26.32 3.32 -20.17
C TYR A 144 24.87 3.39 -19.64
N ASP A 145 24.08 4.38 -20.05
CA ASP A 145 22.70 4.55 -19.55
C ASP A 145 21.81 3.33 -19.77
N TYR A 146 22.00 2.66 -20.91
CA TYR A 146 21.30 1.42 -21.23
C TYR A 146 21.68 0.26 -20.29
N VAL A 147 22.95 0.21 -19.85
CA VAL A 147 23.43 -0.80 -18.89
C VAL A 147 22.85 -0.53 -17.50
N TYR A 148 22.88 0.73 -17.04
CA TYR A 148 22.31 1.09 -15.75
C TYR A 148 20.82 0.80 -15.68
N SER A 149 20.09 1.10 -16.76
CA SER A 149 18.65 0.83 -16.84
C SER A 149 18.35 -0.65 -16.93
N ALA A 150 19.19 -1.44 -17.60
CA ALA A 150 19.09 -2.90 -17.59
C ALA A 150 19.31 -3.47 -16.18
N ILE A 151 20.36 -3.04 -15.48
CA ILE A 151 20.65 -3.46 -14.10
C ILE A 151 19.49 -3.10 -13.18
N MET A 152 19.00 -1.86 -13.24
CA MET A 152 17.87 -1.42 -12.43
C MET A 152 16.62 -2.24 -12.71
N SER A 153 16.30 -2.49 -13.98
CA SER A 153 15.12 -3.26 -14.36
C SER A 153 15.23 -4.73 -13.90
N PHE A 154 16.38 -5.39 -14.10
CA PHE A 154 16.58 -6.75 -13.58
C PHE A 154 16.59 -6.82 -12.06
N GLY A 155 17.14 -5.79 -11.39
CA GLY A 155 17.08 -5.66 -9.93
C GLY A 155 15.64 -5.58 -9.42
N MET A 156 14.81 -4.71 -10.02
CA MET A 156 13.39 -4.60 -9.69
C MET A 156 12.64 -5.90 -10.00
N ALA A 157 12.94 -6.56 -11.12
CA ALA A 157 12.36 -7.86 -11.43
C ALA A 157 12.70 -8.93 -10.40
N ALA A 158 13.95 -8.94 -9.90
CA ALA A 158 14.35 -9.87 -8.85
C ALA A 158 13.59 -9.58 -7.55
N ILE A 159 13.45 -8.31 -7.18
CA ILE A 159 12.67 -7.92 -5.99
C ILE A 159 11.23 -8.41 -6.14
N ASP A 160 10.60 -8.11 -7.27
CA ASP A 160 9.22 -8.53 -7.54
C ASP A 160 9.12 -10.07 -7.51
N LEU A 161 9.96 -10.81 -8.24
CA LEU A 161 9.79 -12.26 -8.36
C LEU A 161 10.15 -13.07 -7.12
N PHE A 162 11.06 -12.58 -6.27
CA PHE A 162 11.55 -13.35 -5.12
C PHE A 162 10.95 -12.96 -3.77
N PHE A 163 10.48 -11.72 -3.59
CA PHE A 163 9.98 -11.28 -2.29
C PHE A 163 8.45 -11.27 -2.26
N PRO A 164 7.80 -12.09 -1.40
CA PRO A 164 6.35 -12.10 -1.29
C PRO A 164 5.85 -10.75 -0.76
N SER A 165 4.68 -10.34 -1.25
CA SER A 165 4.03 -9.10 -0.83
C SER A 165 3.60 -9.16 0.65
N GLN A 166 3.17 -8.03 1.21
CA GLN A 166 2.66 -8.00 2.60
C GLN A 166 1.38 -8.85 2.71
N GLU A 167 0.51 -8.81 1.69
CA GLU A 167 -0.73 -9.57 1.59
C GLU A 167 -0.47 -11.08 1.50
N GLU A 168 0.51 -11.50 0.70
CA GLU A 168 0.91 -12.91 0.62
C GLU A 168 1.39 -13.42 1.98
N ARG A 169 2.22 -12.64 2.69
CA ARG A 169 2.71 -12.98 4.04
C ARG A 169 1.60 -12.99 5.09
N ALA A 170 0.64 -12.08 5.00
CA ALA A 170 -0.53 -12.03 5.88
C ALA A 170 -1.39 -13.28 5.71
N TYR A 171 -1.65 -13.71 4.46
CA TYR A 171 -2.41 -14.92 4.18
C TYR A 171 -1.68 -16.20 4.62
N GLU A 172 -0.36 -16.27 4.45
CA GLU A 172 0.44 -17.38 4.99
C GLU A 172 0.38 -17.44 6.52
N SER A 173 0.46 -16.29 7.19
CA SER A 173 0.33 -16.20 8.65
C SER A 173 -1.05 -16.69 9.12
N TYR A 174 -2.11 -16.31 8.40
CA TYR A 174 -3.46 -16.82 8.65
C TYR A 174 -3.53 -18.35 8.52
N LYS A 175 -2.96 -18.93 7.45
CA LYS A 175 -2.95 -20.39 7.27
C LYS A 175 -2.26 -21.14 8.40
N LEU A 176 -1.18 -20.58 8.94
CA LEU A 176 -0.46 -21.16 10.08
C LEU A 176 -1.32 -21.13 11.36
N LEU A 177 -2.08 -20.06 11.57
CA LEU A 177 -2.96 -19.89 12.73
C LEU A 177 -4.27 -20.69 12.62
N ALA A 178 -4.77 -20.87 11.40
CA ALA A 178 -5.99 -21.64 11.11
C ALA A 178 -5.74 -23.16 11.00
N ALA A 179 -4.47 -23.59 10.94
CA ALA A 179 -4.14 -25.01 10.92
C ALA A 179 -4.55 -25.65 12.26
N PRO A 180 -5.25 -26.81 12.25
CA PRO A 180 -5.56 -27.51 13.48
C PRO A 180 -4.25 -27.86 14.20
N ALA A 181 -4.16 -27.52 15.49
CA ALA A 181 -3.05 -27.94 16.33
C ALA A 181 -2.97 -29.47 16.27
N GLY A 182 -1.95 -29.98 15.57
CA GLY A 182 -1.67 -31.41 15.46
C GLY A 182 -1.20 -31.99 16.79
#